data_AF-A0A0N0GDX1-F1
#
_entry.id   AF-A0A0N0GDX1-F1
#
_cell.length_a   1.000
_cell.length_b   1.000
_cell.length_c   1.000
_cell.angle_alpha   90.00
_cell.angle_beta   90.00
_cell.angle_gamma   90.00
#
_symmetry.space_group_name_H-M   'P 1'
#
loop_
_entity.id
_entity.type
_entity.pdbx_description
1 polymer ?
#
loop_
_entity_poly.entity_id
_entity_poly.type
_entity_poly.pdbx_seq_one_letter_code
_entity_poly.pdbx_strand_id
1 'polypeptide(L)'
;MPGRERRVRLRAGRTGAGPDFGCPAKTVNRSRGGAVLLKEPELLHTIVSQVRRAVPKPIPVTAKMRLGYENTDLALDCARALADGGAAQIVVHARTKVDGYKPPAHWEWIARIQEVVKVPVVANGEIWTVEDWRRCREICGARDIMIGRGLVARPDLARQIAAAQKGEEVVPMTWAELQPILRVFWQQCLVKMTLIQAPGRLKQWLALLTKSYPEATVLFDTLRRETDCARISVLLGCLTKS
;
A
#
# COMPACT_ATOMS: atom_id res chain seq x y z
N MET A 1 9.27 -11.06 -35.46
CA MET A 1 9.63 -9.92 -34.59
C MET A 1 9.56 -10.39 -33.14
N PRO A 2 10.69 -10.67 -32.46
CA PRO A 2 10.66 -11.29 -31.14
C PRO A 2 10.19 -10.28 -30.08
N GLY A 3 9.23 -10.73 -29.26
CA GLY A 3 8.55 -9.93 -28.24
C GLY A 3 9.50 -9.51 -27.12
N ARG A 4 9.52 -8.19 -26.83
CA ARG A 4 10.17 -7.67 -25.62
C ARG A 4 9.41 -8.19 -24.39
N GLU A 5 10.04 -9.09 -23.64
CA GLU A 5 9.61 -9.47 -22.29
C GLU A 5 9.56 -8.22 -21.39
N ARG A 6 8.34 -7.81 -21.03
CA ARG A 6 8.08 -6.59 -20.27
C ARG A 6 8.04 -6.90 -18.76
N ARG A 7 9.21 -6.82 -18.12
CA ARG A 7 9.41 -7.05 -16.68
C ARG A 7 8.72 -5.96 -15.84
N VAL A 8 7.77 -6.29 -14.97
CA VAL A 8 7.12 -5.35 -14.03
C VAL A 8 8.07 -5.03 -12.85
N ARG A 9 8.05 -3.80 -12.30
CA ARG A 9 8.88 -3.43 -11.14
C ARG A 9 8.01 -3.26 -9.89
N LEU A 10 8.24 -4.09 -8.87
CA LEU A 10 7.73 -3.84 -7.53
C LEU A 10 8.57 -2.72 -6.90
N ARG A 11 7.96 -1.55 -6.67
CA ARG A 11 8.61 -0.44 -5.97
C ARG A 11 8.24 -0.49 -4.49
N ALA A 12 9.19 -0.86 -3.63
CA ALA A 12 9.10 -0.58 -2.20
C ALA A 12 9.07 0.95 -2.01
N GLY A 13 8.16 1.46 -1.19
CA GLY A 13 7.92 2.88 -1.04
C GLY A 13 9.13 3.64 -0.50
N ARG A 14 9.93 4.24 -1.40
CA ARG A 14 10.27 5.67 -1.51
C ARG A 14 11.47 5.82 -2.46
N THR A 15 11.21 5.81 -3.77
CA THR A 15 12.17 6.26 -4.80
C THR A 15 11.68 7.55 -5.48
N GLY A 16 11.13 8.46 -4.69
CA GLY A 16 10.56 9.74 -5.09
C GLY A 16 10.02 10.51 -3.88
N ALA A 17 10.17 11.83 -3.87
CA ALA A 17 9.59 12.72 -2.86
C ALA A 17 8.35 13.37 -3.46
N GLY A 18 7.19 13.23 -2.82
CA GLY A 18 5.94 13.56 -3.48
C GLY A 18 4.75 13.67 -2.52
N PRO A 19 3.82 14.61 -2.74
CA PRO A 19 2.62 14.74 -1.93
C PRO A 19 1.67 13.54 -2.08
N ASP A 20 1.03 13.15 -0.97
CA ASP A 20 -0.05 12.16 -0.93
C ASP A 20 -1.41 12.88 -0.82
N PHE A 21 -2.09 12.99 -1.96
CA PHE A 21 -3.44 13.54 -2.08
C PHE A 21 -4.52 12.47 -1.84
N GLY A 22 -4.16 11.26 -1.42
CA GLY A 22 -5.08 10.16 -1.15
C GLY A 22 -5.41 9.95 0.33
N CYS A 23 -4.75 10.66 1.25
CA CYS A 23 -4.90 10.45 2.69
C CYS A 23 -6.31 10.83 3.18
N PRO A 24 -7.10 9.88 3.73
CA PRO A 24 -8.46 10.15 4.20
C PRO A 24 -8.50 10.66 5.65
N ALA A 25 -7.36 10.79 6.34
CA ALA A 25 -7.30 11.16 7.75
C ALA A 25 -7.95 12.54 7.99
N LYS A 26 -8.82 12.63 9.01
CA LYS A 26 -9.58 13.85 9.32
C LYS A 26 -8.67 15.03 9.66
N THR A 27 -7.56 14.79 10.34
CA THR A 27 -6.57 15.81 10.71
C THR A 27 -5.90 16.44 9.49
N VAL A 28 -5.55 15.63 8.49
CA VAL A 28 -4.93 16.08 7.24
C VAL A 28 -5.93 16.84 6.35
N ASN A 29 -7.17 16.34 6.24
CA ASN A 29 -8.22 17.03 5.46
C ASN A 29 -8.68 18.35 6.10
N ARG A 30 -8.70 18.45 7.44
CA ARG A 30 -9.07 19.70 8.15
C ARG A 30 -8.07 20.84 7.89
N SER A 31 -6.80 20.53 7.64
CA SER A 31 -5.79 21.51 7.24
C SER A 31 -5.70 21.69 5.72
N ARG A 32 -6.77 21.35 4.98
CA ARG A 32 -6.82 21.36 3.50
C ARG A 32 -5.72 20.51 2.81
N GLY A 33 -5.20 19.49 3.49
CA GLY A 33 -4.29 18.51 2.89
C GLY A 33 -5.00 17.22 2.49
N GLY A 34 -4.39 16.41 1.62
CA GLY A 34 -4.93 15.09 1.27
C GLY A 34 -6.10 15.14 0.29
N ALA A 35 -7.09 14.27 0.49
CA ALA A 35 -8.12 14.00 -0.52
C ALA A 35 -9.07 15.17 -0.80
N VAL A 36 -9.21 16.13 0.13
CA VAL A 36 -10.02 17.35 -0.12
C VAL A 36 -9.54 18.14 -1.34
N LEU A 37 -8.24 18.09 -1.64
CA LEU A 37 -7.65 18.75 -2.82
C LEU A 37 -8.07 18.12 -4.15
N LEU A 38 -8.68 16.93 -4.14
CA LEU A 38 -9.25 16.30 -5.34
C LEU A 38 -10.49 17.04 -5.88
N LYS A 39 -10.96 18.08 -5.17
CA LYS A 39 -11.99 19.01 -5.63
C LYS A 39 -11.43 20.20 -6.41
N GLU A 40 -10.10 20.39 -6.39
CA GLU A 40 -9.43 21.60 -6.88
C GLU A 40 -8.22 21.20 -7.77
N PRO A 41 -8.44 20.70 -9.01
CA PRO A 41 -7.35 20.26 -9.89
C PRO A 41 -6.29 21.34 -10.14
N GLU A 42 -6.69 22.61 -10.28
CA GLU A 42 -5.76 23.73 -10.46
C GLU A 42 -4.80 23.91 -9.26
N LEU A 43 -5.31 23.67 -8.05
CA LEU A 43 -4.51 23.71 -6.84
C LEU A 43 -3.55 22.51 -6.77
N LEU A 44 -3.98 21.32 -7.21
CA LEU A 44 -3.07 20.16 -7.34
C LEU A 44 -1.91 20.47 -8.28
N HIS A 45 -2.19 21.03 -9.47
CA HIS A 45 -1.17 21.45 -10.41
C HIS A 45 -0.20 22.44 -9.78
N THR A 46 -0.73 23.47 -9.12
CA THR A 46 0.08 24.49 -8.45
C THR A 46 1.01 23.87 -7.41
N ILE A 47 0.48 23.01 -6.52
CA ILE A 47 1.27 22.35 -5.48
C ILE A 47 2.38 21.50 -6.11
N VAL A 48 2.06 20.64 -7.08
CA VAL A 48 3.07 19.75 -7.68
C VAL A 48 4.12 20.55 -8.46
N SER A 49 3.72 21.62 -9.15
CA SER A 49 4.64 22.52 -9.86
C SER A 49 5.64 23.18 -8.90
N GLN A 50 5.17 23.68 -7.75
CA GLN A 50 6.06 24.26 -6.73
C GLN A 50 7.00 23.22 -6.11
N VAL A 51 6.49 22.03 -5.78
CA VAL A 51 7.33 20.93 -5.28
C VAL A 51 8.37 20.54 -6.31
N ARG A 52 7.98 20.44 -7.59
CA ARG A 52 8.91 20.09 -8.67
C ARG A 52 10.01 21.12 -8.83
N ARG A 53 9.71 22.42 -8.71
CA ARG A 53 10.70 23.50 -8.75
C ARG A 53 11.68 23.46 -7.58
N ALA A 54 11.19 23.11 -6.39
CA ALA A 54 12.01 23.05 -5.18
C ALA A 54 12.92 21.81 -5.10
N VAL A 55 12.49 20.68 -5.68
CA VAL A 55 13.25 19.43 -5.63
C VAL A 55 14.31 19.40 -6.75
N PRO A 56 15.59 19.06 -6.47
CA PRO A 56 16.64 18.93 -7.48
C PRO A 56 16.23 18.04 -8.66
N LYS A 57 16.58 18.47 -9.88
CA LYS A 57 16.16 17.82 -11.15
C LYS A 57 16.39 16.29 -11.18
N PRO A 58 17.52 15.73 -10.69
CA PRO A 58 17.74 14.28 -10.73
C PRO A 58 16.77 13.46 -9.87
N ILE A 59 16.15 14.09 -8.87
CA ILE A 59 15.24 13.41 -7.94
C ILE A 59 13.82 13.48 -8.52
N PRO A 60 13.18 12.35 -8.87
CA PRO A 60 11.82 12.36 -9.39
C PRO A 60 10.81 12.76 -8.31
N VAL A 61 9.86 13.61 -8.69
CA VAL A 61 8.68 13.94 -7.87
C VAL A 61 7.57 13.01 -8.30
N THR A 62 6.89 12.37 -7.35
CA THR A 62 5.76 11.49 -7.63
C THR A 62 4.50 12.07 -7.00
N ALA A 63 3.33 11.64 -7.43
CA ALA A 63 2.07 11.99 -6.77
C ALA A 63 1.25 10.75 -6.48
N LYS A 64 0.45 10.77 -5.42
CA LYS A 64 -0.55 9.74 -5.14
C LYS A 64 -1.92 10.38 -5.00
N MET A 65 -2.92 9.81 -5.65
CA MET A 65 -4.31 10.28 -5.60
C MET A 65 -5.30 9.14 -5.35
N ARG A 66 -6.52 9.52 -4.98
CA ARG A 66 -7.73 8.69 -5.09
C ARG A 66 -8.50 9.10 -6.35
N LEU A 67 -9.55 8.38 -6.71
CA LEU A 67 -10.37 8.70 -7.89
C LEU A 67 -11.15 10.02 -7.74
N GLY A 68 -11.29 10.54 -6.53
CA GLY A 68 -11.96 11.79 -6.25
C GLY A 68 -12.39 11.84 -4.78
N TYR A 69 -13.17 12.86 -4.42
CA TYR A 69 -13.65 13.01 -3.04
C TYR A 69 -14.98 12.27 -2.82
N GLU A 70 -16.11 12.82 -3.29
CA GLU A 70 -17.43 12.18 -3.22
C GLU A 70 -17.71 11.28 -4.43
N ASN A 71 -17.23 11.69 -5.60
CA ASN A 71 -17.46 11.00 -6.87
C ASN A 71 -16.15 10.99 -7.70
N THR A 72 -16.24 10.59 -8.96
CA THR A 72 -15.10 10.43 -9.87
C THR A 72 -15.01 11.51 -10.95
N ASP A 73 -15.84 12.56 -10.87
CA ASP A 73 -16.04 13.52 -11.97
C ASP A 73 -14.73 14.23 -12.34
N LEU A 74 -13.92 14.56 -11.32
CA LEU A 74 -12.64 15.25 -11.48
C LEU A 74 -11.43 14.30 -11.54
N ALA A 75 -11.63 12.98 -11.65
CA ALA A 75 -10.54 12.00 -11.62
C ALA A 75 -9.50 12.27 -12.72
N LEU A 76 -9.96 12.50 -13.95
CA LEU A 76 -9.10 12.71 -15.10
C LEU A 76 -8.40 14.07 -15.05
N ASP A 77 -9.11 15.11 -14.61
CA ASP A 77 -8.55 16.46 -14.49
C ASP A 77 -7.52 16.54 -13.36
N CYS A 78 -7.76 15.87 -12.24
CA CYS A 78 -6.77 15.70 -11.19
C CYS A 78 -5.52 14.98 -11.73
N ALA A 79 -5.68 13.89 -12.49
CA ALA A 79 -4.54 13.17 -13.05
C ALA A 79 -3.72 14.04 -14.02
N ARG A 80 -4.37 14.78 -14.91
CA ARG A 80 -3.72 15.75 -15.81
C ARG A 80 -2.98 16.82 -15.03
N ALA A 81 -3.64 17.43 -14.05
CA ALA A 81 -3.05 18.47 -13.20
C ALA A 81 -1.76 17.98 -12.49
N LEU A 82 -1.76 16.75 -11.98
CA LEU A 82 -0.57 16.16 -11.34
C LEU A 82 0.56 15.92 -12.35
N ALA A 83 0.24 15.38 -13.53
CA ALA A 83 1.21 15.13 -14.59
C ALA A 83 1.82 16.43 -15.12
N ASP A 84 0.97 17.41 -15.46
CA ASP A 84 1.36 18.72 -16.00
C ASP A 84 2.11 19.56 -14.97
N GLY A 85 1.80 19.37 -13.67
CA GLY A 85 2.56 19.95 -12.56
C GLY A 85 3.98 19.38 -12.44
N GLY A 86 4.32 18.32 -13.18
CA GLY A 86 5.67 17.76 -13.23
C GLY A 86 5.87 16.52 -12.36
N ALA A 87 4.80 15.81 -11.97
CA ALA A 87 4.92 14.48 -11.38
C ALA A 87 5.47 13.50 -12.43
N ALA A 88 6.57 12.81 -12.10
CA ALA A 88 7.19 11.80 -12.95
C ALA A 88 6.46 10.45 -12.93
N GLN A 89 5.55 10.23 -11.97
CA GLN A 89 4.71 9.03 -11.82
C GLN A 89 3.52 9.34 -10.93
N ILE A 90 2.36 8.75 -11.24
CA ILE A 90 1.13 8.91 -10.45
C ILE A 90 0.70 7.54 -9.90
N VAL A 91 0.48 7.45 -8.60
CA VAL A 91 -0.12 6.28 -7.95
C VAL A 91 -1.61 6.56 -7.76
N VAL A 92 -2.47 5.69 -8.28
CA VAL A 92 -3.92 5.86 -8.20
C VAL A 92 -4.50 4.77 -7.30
N HIS A 93 -5.00 5.18 -6.14
CA HIS A 93 -5.87 4.33 -5.33
C HIS A 93 -7.25 4.34 -5.97
N ALA A 94 -7.69 3.21 -6.52
CA ALA A 94 -8.91 3.06 -7.32
C ALA A 94 -10.22 3.12 -6.52
N ARG A 95 -10.36 4.11 -5.65
CA ARG A 95 -11.57 4.44 -4.86
C ARG A 95 -11.62 5.94 -4.66
N THR A 96 -12.81 6.46 -4.44
CA THR A 96 -13.00 7.83 -3.93
C THR A 96 -12.59 7.91 -2.46
N LYS A 97 -12.58 9.12 -1.89
CA LYS A 97 -12.38 9.30 -0.45
C LYS A 97 -13.56 8.74 0.34
N VAL A 98 -14.80 8.94 -0.11
CA VAL A 98 -16.00 8.49 0.60
C VAL A 98 -16.13 6.98 0.67
N ASP A 99 -15.66 6.25 -0.36
CA ASP A 99 -15.59 4.77 -0.32
C ASP A 99 -14.67 4.27 0.81
N GLY A 100 -13.71 5.09 1.22
CA GLY A 100 -12.72 4.76 2.23
C GLY A 100 -11.93 3.51 1.86
N TYR A 101 -12.21 2.42 2.59
CA TYR A 101 -11.58 1.12 2.40
C TYR A 101 -12.58 0.00 2.09
N LYS A 102 -13.85 0.34 1.80
CA LYS A 102 -14.86 -0.61 1.36
C LYS A 102 -14.50 -1.11 -0.05
N PRO A 103 -14.61 -2.42 -0.35
CA PRO A 103 -14.48 -2.93 -1.71
C PRO A 103 -15.73 -2.58 -2.56
N PRO A 104 -15.64 -2.64 -3.89
CA PRO A 104 -14.45 -3.00 -4.68
C PRO A 104 -13.45 -1.84 -4.85
N ALA A 105 -12.30 -2.13 -5.47
CA ALA A 105 -11.48 -1.10 -6.12
C ALA A 105 -11.84 -1.06 -7.60
N HIS A 106 -12.14 0.14 -8.09
CA HIS A 106 -12.59 0.45 -9.45
C HIS A 106 -11.41 0.58 -10.41
N TRP A 107 -10.72 -0.54 -10.68
CA TRP A 107 -9.48 -0.55 -11.46
C TRP A 107 -9.66 -0.07 -12.91
N GLU A 108 -10.86 -0.14 -13.47
CA GLU A 108 -11.19 0.40 -14.80
C GLU A 108 -10.87 1.90 -14.94
N TRP A 109 -10.94 2.66 -13.84
CA TRP A 109 -10.56 4.08 -13.86
C TRP A 109 -9.07 4.29 -14.04
N ILE A 110 -8.24 3.32 -13.65
CA ILE A 110 -6.80 3.40 -13.86
C ILE A 110 -6.47 3.27 -15.35
N ALA A 111 -7.24 2.49 -16.12
CA ALA A 111 -7.12 2.46 -17.59
C ALA A 111 -7.43 3.84 -18.18
N ARG A 112 -8.58 4.42 -17.81
CA ARG A 112 -9.00 5.77 -18.26
C ARG A 112 -7.97 6.84 -17.92
N ILE A 113 -7.37 6.77 -16.74
CA ILE A 113 -6.33 7.72 -16.33
C ILE A 113 -5.06 7.56 -17.17
N GLN A 114 -4.64 6.33 -17.49
CA GLN A 114 -3.48 6.08 -18.36
C GLN A 114 -3.67 6.61 -19.78
N GLU A 115 -4.91 6.73 -20.26
CA GLU A 115 -5.21 7.30 -21.59
C GLU A 115 -4.99 8.82 -21.65
N VAL A 116 -5.13 9.51 -20.51
CA VAL A 116 -5.08 10.98 -20.46
C VAL A 116 -3.76 11.55 -19.93
N VAL A 117 -2.87 10.73 -19.37
CA VAL A 117 -1.55 11.15 -18.89
C VAL A 117 -0.43 10.36 -19.55
N LYS A 118 0.68 11.05 -19.85
CA LYS A 118 1.88 10.43 -20.47
C LYS A 118 2.83 9.80 -19.46
N VAL A 119 2.66 10.12 -18.18
CA VAL A 119 3.53 9.64 -17.10
C VAL A 119 3.08 8.25 -16.64
N PRO A 120 4.00 7.39 -16.15
CA PRO A 120 3.63 6.08 -15.63
C PRO A 120 2.57 6.17 -14.53
N VAL A 121 1.55 5.30 -14.62
CA VAL A 121 0.51 5.15 -13.61
C VAL A 121 0.69 3.84 -12.85
N VAL A 122 0.63 3.90 -11.52
CA VAL A 122 0.76 2.75 -10.62
C VAL A 122 -0.60 2.44 -10.02
N ALA A 123 -1.07 1.20 -10.21
CA ALA A 123 -2.34 0.76 -9.67
C ALA A 123 -2.27 0.49 -8.16
N ASN A 124 -3.28 0.91 -7.41
CA ASN A 124 -3.36 0.67 -5.97
C ASN A 124 -4.80 0.39 -5.52
N GLY A 125 -4.93 -0.55 -4.57
CA GLY A 125 -6.19 -0.89 -3.90
C GLY A 125 -6.63 -2.32 -4.18
N GLU A 126 -7.05 -3.01 -3.10
CA GLU A 126 -7.63 -4.37 -3.14
C GLU A 126 -6.77 -5.47 -3.79
N ILE A 127 -5.44 -5.35 -3.72
CA ILE A 127 -4.51 -6.42 -4.09
C ILE A 127 -4.11 -7.17 -2.81
N TRP A 128 -4.70 -8.35 -2.60
CA TRP A 128 -4.46 -9.22 -1.44
C TRP A 128 -3.77 -10.53 -1.81
N THR A 129 -3.92 -10.97 -3.07
CA THR A 129 -3.34 -12.22 -3.59
C THR A 129 -2.63 -11.99 -4.93
N VAL A 130 -1.96 -13.04 -5.44
CA VAL A 130 -1.39 -13.02 -6.80
C VAL A 130 -2.51 -12.95 -7.84
N GLU A 131 -3.64 -13.58 -7.57
CA GLU A 131 -4.83 -13.58 -8.42
C GLU A 131 -5.44 -12.18 -8.53
N ASP A 132 -5.52 -11.44 -7.41
CA ASP A 132 -5.96 -10.05 -7.41
C ASP A 132 -5.03 -9.18 -8.27
N TRP A 133 -3.71 -9.41 -8.18
CA TRP A 133 -2.74 -8.72 -9.02
C TRP A 133 -2.94 -9.05 -10.51
N ARG A 134 -3.13 -10.33 -10.87
CA ARG A 134 -3.41 -10.75 -12.25
C ARG A 134 -4.66 -10.06 -12.79
N ARG A 135 -5.75 -10.09 -12.02
CA ARG A 135 -7.03 -9.45 -12.37
C ARG A 135 -6.91 -7.93 -12.48
N CYS A 136 -6.20 -7.29 -11.55
CA CYS A 136 -5.93 -5.86 -11.61
C CYS A 136 -5.22 -5.48 -12.91
N ARG A 137 -4.18 -6.26 -13.29
CA ARG A 137 -3.46 -6.05 -14.54
C ARG A 137 -4.31 -6.29 -15.78
N GLU A 138 -5.14 -7.32 -15.78
CA GLU A 138 -6.07 -7.62 -16.86
C GLU A 138 -7.05 -6.46 -17.08
N ILE A 139 -7.62 -5.91 -16.00
CA ILE A 139 -8.61 -4.84 -16.08
C ILE A 139 -8.01 -3.50 -16.48
N CYS A 140 -6.89 -3.09 -15.85
CA CYS A 140 -6.38 -1.74 -16.04
C CYS A 140 -5.12 -1.63 -16.90
N GLY A 141 -4.48 -2.75 -17.24
CA GLY A 141 -3.23 -2.76 -18.00
C GLY A 141 -2.01 -2.20 -17.26
N ALA A 142 -2.16 -1.70 -16.03
CA ALA A 142 -1.07 -1.08 -15.30
C ALA A 142 0.11 -2.04 -15.14
N ARG A 143 1.31 -1.55 -15.45
CA ARG A 143 2.55 -2.32 -15.30
C ARG A 143 2.87 -2.50 -13.83
N ASP A 144 2.97 -1.39 -13.10
CA ASP A 144 3.42 -1.36 -11.72
C ASP A 144 2.22 -1.25 -10.77
N ILE A 145 2.37 -1.86 -9.59
CA ILE A 145 1.36 -1.81 -8.52
C ILE A 145 1.97 -1.30 -7.21
N MET A 146 1.14 -0.71 -6.37
CA MET A 146 1.45 -0.41 -4.98
C MET A 146 0.55 -1.25 -4.07
N ILE A 147 1.16 -1.97 -3.11
CA ILE A 147 0.45 -2.83 -2.17
C ILE A 147 0.56 -2.23 -0.77
N GLY A 148 -0.57 -2.12 -0.08
CA GLY A 148 -0.64 -1.69 1.32
C GLY A 148 -0.99 -2.85 2.24
N ARG A 149 -2.27 -2.91 2.64
CA ARG A 149 -2.79 -3.91 3.60
C ARG A 149 -2.54 -5.36 3.17
N GLY A 150 -2.57 -5.67 1.87
CA GLY A 150 -2.26 -7.01 1.36
C GLY A 150 -0.88 -7.52 1.78
N LEU A 151 0.14 -6.65 1.76
CA LEU A 151 1.49 -7.01 2.17
C LEU A 151 1.61 -7.20 3.68
N VAL A 152 0.81 -6.48 4.48
CA VAL A 152 0.79 -6.66 5.94
C VAL A 152 0.09 -7.96 6.32
N ALA A 153 -0.98 -8.31 5.61
CA ALA A 153 -1.73 -9.55 5.80
C ALA A 153 -1.01 -10.78 5.23
N ARG A 154 -0.15 -10.60 4.22
CA ARG A 154 0.65 -11.64 3.55
C ARG A 154 2.07 -11.09 3.29
N PRO A 155 3.00 -11.24 4.25
CA PRO A 155 4.32 -10.59 4.22
C PRO A 155 5.17 -10.93 2.99
N ASP A 156 4.96 -12.08 2.38
CA ASP A 156 5.68 -12.53 1.19
C ASP A 156 4.95 -12.27 -0.13
N LEU A 157 3.81 -11.56 -0.13
CA LEU A 157 3.00 -11.29 -1.33
C LEU A 157 3.81 -10.63 -2.45
N ALA A 158 4.72 -9.73 -2.12
CA ALA A 158 5.61 -9.10 -3.11
C ALA A 158 6.53 -10.14 -3.78
N ARG A 159 7.08 -11.09 -3.01
CA ARG A 159 7.91 -12.20 -3.53
C ARG A 159 7.07 -13.13 -4.41
N GLN A 160 5.86 -13.46 -3.99
CA GLN A 160 4.91 -14.27 -4.77
C GLN A 160 4.58 -13.62 -6.12
N ILE A 161 4.29 -12.31 -6.13
CA ILE A 161 4.02 -11.56 -7.36
C ILE A 161 5.27 -11.48 -8.24
N ALA A 162 6.46 -11.33 -7.65
CA ALA A 162 7.72 -11.32 -8.41
C ALA A 162 7.99 -12.68 -9.10
N ALA A 163 7.73 -13.80 -8.42
CA ALA A 163 7.84 -15.14 -9.01
C ALA A 163 6.83 -15.31 -10.16
N ALA A 164 5.56 -14.96 -9.92
CA ALA A 164 4.51 -15.03 -10.93
C ALA A 164 4.82 -14.18 -12.19
N GLN A 165 5.48 -13.02 -12.01
CA GLN A 165 5.90 -12.16 -13.12
C GLN A 165 6.96 -12.78 -14.02
N LYS A 166 7.79 -13.67 -13.48
CA LYS A 166 8.84 -14.36 -14.24
C LYS A 166 8.38 -15.72 -14.76
N GLY A 167 7.14 -16.12 -14.49
CA GLY A 167 6.66 -17.48 -14.76
C GLY A 167 7.28 -18.54 -13.85
N GLU A 168 7.86 -18.14 -12.71
CA GLU A 168 8.38 -19.05 -11.69
C GLU A 168 7.22 -19.59 -10.84
N GLU A 169 7.45 -20.75 -10.20
CA GLU A 169 6.51 -21.31 -9.24
C GLU A 169 6.29 -20.35 -8.07
N VAL A 170 5.01 -20.14 -7.72
CA VAL A 170 4.64 -19.32 -6.57
C VAL A 170 4.58 -20.20 -5.34
N VAL A 171 5.65 -20.16 -4.54
CA VAL A 171 5.72 -20.89 -3.25
C VAL A 171 5.39 -19.95 -2.10
N PRO A 172 4.25 -20.10 -1.40
CA PRO A 172 3.89 -19.26 -0.26
C PRO A 172 4.80 -19.49 0.95
N MET A 173 5.11 -18.41 1.68
CA MET A 173 5.79 -18.48 2.97
C MET A 173 4.88 -19.19 3.98
N THR A 174 5.40 -20.25 4.57
CA THR A 174 4.74 -21.03 5.62
C THR A 174 4.67 -20.25 6.94
N TRP A 175 3.80 -20.67 7.85
CA TRP A 175 3.76 -20.10 9.19
C TRP A 175 5.09 -20.27 9.94
N ALA A 176 5.73 -21.43 9.80
CA ALA A 176 7.03 -21.72 10.42
C ALA A 176 8.12 -20.74 9.98
N GLU A 177 8.14 -20.35 8.70
CA GLU A 177 9.08 -19.34 8.17
C GLU A 177 8.73 -17.92 8.65
N LEU A 178 7.45 -17.62 8.90
CA LEU A 178 7.00 -16.32 9.40
C LEU A 178 7.29 -16.14 10.90
N GLN A 179 7.26 -17.21 11.69
CA GLN A 179 7.42 -17.16 13.15
C GLN A 179 8.69 -16.41 13.61
N PRO A 180 9.89 -16.64 13.04
CA PRO A 180 11.08 -15.84 13.36
C PRO A 180 10.89 -14.34 13.14
N ILE A 181 10.23 -13.94 12.04
CA ILE A 181 9.96 -12.52 11.72
C ILE A 181 9.00 -11.93 12.75
N LEU A 182 7.98 -12.69 13.16
CA LEU A 182 7.04 -12.28 14.21
C LEU A 182 7.76 -12.04 15.55
N ARG A 183 8.71 -12.91 15.92
CA ARG A 183 9.54 -12.73 17.14
C ARG A 183 10.41 -11.49 17.06
N VAL A 184 11.09 -11.26 15.93
CA VAL A 184 11.89 -10.05 15.73
C VAL A 184 11.04 -8.79 15.82
N PHE A 185 9.86 -8.80 15.21
CA PHE A 185 8.93 -7.67 15.31
C PHE A 185 8.48 -7.42 16.75
N TRP A 186 8.18 -8.48 17.50
CA TRP A 186 7.82 -8.36 18.91
C TRP A 186 8.93 -7.73 19.75
N GLN A 187 10.18 -8.20 19.57
CA GLN A 187 11.34 -7.59 20.22
C GLN A 187 11.49 -6.11 19.87
N GLN A 188 11.27 -5.73 18.60
CA GLN A 188 11.29 -4.32 18.20
C GLN A 188 10.15 -3.51 18.84
N CYS A 189 8.96 -4.08 19.01
CA CYS A 189 7.87 -3.44 19.74
C CYS A 189 8.27 -3.16 21.19
N LEU A 190 8.91 -4.11 21.86
CA LEU A 190 9.39 -3.93 23.25
C LEU A 190 10.46 -2.84 23.36
N VAL A 191 11.33 -2.70 22.36
CA VAL A 191 12.39 -1.68 22.35
C VAL A 191 11.86 -0.28 22.01
N LYS A 192 10.90 -0.19 21.08
CA LYS A 192 10.48 1.10 20.49
C LYS A 192 9.20 1.68 21.09
N MET A 193 8.48 0.92 21.91
CA MET A 193 7.18 1.31 22.45
C MET A 193 7.15 1.10 23.96
N THR A 194 6.18 1.73 24.63
CA THR A 194 5.94 1.41 26.05
C THR A 194 5.37 0.00 26.18
N LEU A 195 5.56 -0.63 27.35
CA LEU A 195 5.03 -1.97 27.63
C LEU A 195 3.49 -2.04 27.54
N ILE A 196 2.81 -0.91 27.68
CA ILE A 196 1.36 -0.81 27.50
C ILE A 196 0.97 -0.81 26.01
N GLN A 197 1.79 -0.21 25.15
CA GLN A 197 1.52 -0.06 23.71
C GLN A 197 1.94 -1.29 22.89
N ALA A 198 3.05 -1.93 23.26
CA ALA A 198 3.64 -3.03 22.50
C ALA A 198 2.64 -4.18 22.23
N PRO A 199 1.88 -4.70 23.22
CA PRO A 199 0.90 -5.77 22.98
C PRO A 199 -0.15 -5.38 21.93
N GLY A 200 -0.64 -4.13 21.98
CA GLY A 200 -1.62 -3.64 21.02
C GLY A 200 -1.08 -3.65 19.59
N ARG A 201 0.19 -3.29 19.41
CA ARG A 201 0.82 -3.27 18.08
C ARG A 201 1.01 -4.67 17.50
N LEU A 202 1.44 -5.63 18.32
CA LEU A 202 1.52 -7.04 17.92
C LEU A 202 0.15 -7.58 17.48
N LYS A 203 -0.87 -7.35 18.31
CA LYS A 203 -2.24 -7.82 18.04
C LYS A 203 -2.82 -7.23 16.76
N GLN A 204 -2.55 -5.96 16.47
CA GLN A 204 -2.97 -5.33 15.21
C GLN A 204 -2.40 -6.08 13.99
N TRP A 205 -1.14 -6.49 14.05
CA TRP A 205 -0.54 -7.25 12.95
C TRP A 205 -1.08 -8.67 12.88
N LEU A 206 -1.18 -9.37 14.00
CA LEU A 206 -1.78 -10.71 14.07
C LEU A 206 -3.21 -10.72 13.51
N ALA A 207 -4.02 -9.73 13.85
CA ALA A 207 -5.38 -9.57 13.33
C ALA A 207 -5.43 -9.44 11.79
N LEU A 208 -4.38 -8.89 11.16
CA LEU A 208 -4.28 -8.84 9.70
C LEU A 208 -3.77 -10.15 9.12
N LEU A 209 -2.85 -10.84 9.81
CA LEU A 209 -2.30 -12.14 9.39
C LEU A 209 -3.36 -13.25 9.38
N THR A 210 -4.43 -13.15 10.18
CA THR A 210 -5.55 -14.12 10.16
C THR A 210 -6.20 -14.28 8.78
N LYS A 211 -6.02 -13.30 7.88
CA LYS A 211 -6.50 -13.37 6.49
C LYS A 211 -5.73 -14.37 5.62
N SER A 212 -4.50 -14.72 6.01
CA SER A 212 -3.60 -15.56 5.21
C SER A 212 -3.10 -16.80 5.96
N TYR A 213 -3.15 -16.80 7.29
CA TYR A 213 -2.60 -17.85 8.14
C TYR A 213 -3.64 -18.31 9.17
N PRO A 214 -4.18 -19.54 9.06
CA PRO A 214 -5.04 -20.13 10.10
C PRO A 214 -4.39 -20.14 11.48
N GLU A 215 -3.07 -20.36 11.56
CA GLU A 215 -2.29 -20.37 12.80
C GLU A 215 -2.27 -18.99 13.47
N ALA A 216 -2.33 -17.91 12.68
CA ALA A 216 -2.43 -16.55 13.22
C ALA A 216 -3.76 -16.32 13.93
N THR A 217 -4.85 -16.98 13.51
CA THR A 217 -6.15 -16.93 14.20
C THR A 217 -6.03 -17.54 15.59
N VAL A 218 -5.46 -18.74 15.70
CA VAL A 218 -5.25 -19.43 16.99
C VAL A 218 -4.39 -18.59 17.93
N LEU A 219 -3.29 -18.04 17.41
CA LEU A 219 -2.40 -17.20 18.20
C LEU A 219 -3.05 -15.88 18.60
N PHE A 220 -3.80 -15.24 17.70
CA PHE A 220 -4.54 -14.01 18.00
C PHE A 220 -5.57 -14.23 19.09
N ASP A 221 -6.36 -15.31 19.01
CA ASP A 221 -7.39 -15.60 20.02
C ASP A 221 -6.79 -15.87 21.40
N THR A 222 -5.63 -16.53 21.45
CA THR A 222 -4.86 -16.75 22.68
C THR A 222 -4.38 -15.41 23.26
N LEU A 223 -3.87 -14.50 22.42
CA LEU A 223 -3.24 -13.26 22.86
C LEU A 223 -4.21 -12.08 23.01
N ARG A 224 -5.43 -12.13 22.46
CA ARG A 224 -6.27 -10.94 22.31
C ARG A 224 -6.52 -10.19 23.63
N ARG A 225 -6.65 -10.93 24.74
CA ARG A 225 -6.84 -10.38 26.10
C ARG A 225 -5.54 -10.24 26.90
N GLU A 226 -4.42 -10.78 26.43
CA GLU A 226 -3.16 -10.79 27.16
C GLU A 226 -2.47 -9.42 27.10
N THR A 227 -2.01 -8.89 28.22
CA THR A 227 -1.33 -7.58 28.30
C THR A 227 0.07 -7.66 28.89
N ASP A 228 0.40 -8.77 29.56
CA ASP A 228 1.73 -9.00 30.11
C ASP A 228 2.74 -9.34 29.00
N CYS A 229 3.73 -8.47 28.83
CA CYS A 229 4.79 -8.62 27.85
C CYS A 229 5.66 -9.87 28.08
N ALA A 230 5.88 -10.29 29.33
CA ALA A 230 6.66 -11.49 29.64
C ALA A 230 5.90 -12.74 29.17
N ARG A 231 4.61 -12.84 29.50
CA ARG A 231 3.73 -13.92 29.06
C ARG A 231 3.58 -13.98 27.54
N ILE A 232 3.42 -12.84 26.87
CA ILE A 232 3.42 -12.77 25.39
C ILE A 232 4.73 -13.31 24.82
N SER A 233 5.86 -12.95 25.42
CA SER A 233 7.19 -13.41 24.98
C SER A 233 7.33 -14.93 25.09
N VAL A 234 6.81 -15.55 26.15
CA VAL A 234 6.77 -17.01 26.31
C VAL A 234 5.86 -17.64 25.24
N LEU A 235 4.67 -17.09 25.03
CA LEU A 235 3.70 -17.61 24.04
C LEU A 235 4.20 -17.50 22.59
N LEU A 236 5.05 -16.52 22.29
CA LEU A 236 5.73 -16.40 20.99
C LEU A 236 7.00 -17.26 20.88
N GLY A 237 7.40 -17.96 21.95
CA GLY A 237 8.64 -18.73 22.00
C GLY A 237 9.90 -17.85 21.96
N CYS A 238 9.83 -16.61 22.46
CA CYS A 238 10.98 -15.71 22.59
C CYS A 238 11.79 -15.95 23.87
N LEU A 239 11.16 -16.55 24.89
CA LEU A 239 11.79 -16.95 26.14
C LEU A 239 11.48 -18.44 26.35
N THR A 240 12.50 -19.25 26.61
CA THR A 240 12.29 -20.60 27.13
C THR A 240 11.68 -20.48 28.52
N LYS A 241 10.60 -21.23 28.78
CA LYS A 241 10.09 -21.37 30.15
C LYS A 241 11.25 -21.87 31.01
N SER A 242 11.63 -21.06 32.00
CA SER A 242 12.47 -21.48 33.13
C SER A 242 11.79 -22.59 33.91
#